data_AF-A0A3D0Y2B0-F1
#
_entry.id   AF-A0A3D0Y2B0-F1
#
_cell.length_a   1.000
_cell.length_b   1.000
_cell.length_c   1.000
_cell.angle_alpha   90.00
_cell.angle_beta   90.00
_cell.angle_gamma   90.00
#
_symmetry.space_group_name_H-M   'P 1'
#
loop_
_entity.id
_entity.type
_entity.pdbx_description
1 polymer ?
#
loop_
_entity_poly.entity_id
_entity_poly.type
_entity_poly.pdbx_seq_one_letter_code
_entity_poly.pdbx_strand_id
1 'polypeptide(L)'
;MSKKIIIFLVCVVLVLFFVFWLLFSTQNTGETFLSWNASEGDIGGYRVYYGTSPRTDSCPQGGYTENVDVGNNTQYTLTGLENNTTYYFSVTSYNSGKIESCFSEEVSKEISIGFKDRVENIITKY
;
A
#
# COMPACT_ATOMS: atom_id res chain seq x y z
N MET A 1 48.36 17.08 -7.16
CA MET A 1 47.14 16.39 -7.62
C MET A 1 46.25 17.40 -8.37
N SER A 2 45.70 17.05 -9.53
CA SER A 2 44.95 18.00 -10.38
C SER A 2 43.62 18.40 -9.74
N LYS A 3 43.27 19.70 -9.75
CA LYS A 3 41.97 20.21 -9.29
C LYS A 3 40.79 19.47 -9.96
N LYS A 4 40.96 19.02 -11.21
CA LYS A 4 39.96 18.23 -11.94
C LYS A 4 39.70 16.84 -11.32
N ILE A 5 40.75 16.20 -10.79
CA ILE A 5 40.66 14.90 -10.12
C ILE A 5 39.94 15.04 -8.77
N ILE A 6 40.23 16.12 -8.03
CA ILE A 6 39.59 16.41 -6.74
C ILE A 6 38.09 16.66 -6.94
N ILE A 7 37.70 17.47 -7.93
CA ILE A 7 36.29 17.74 -8.24
C ILE A 7 35.56 16.46 -8.65
N PHE A 8 36.18 15.63 -9.49
CA PHE A 8 35.60 14.34 -9.89
C PHE A 8 35.34 13.42 -8.70
N LEU A 9 36.30 13.29 -7.78
CA LEU A 9 36.14 12.48 -6.57
C LEU A 9 35.05 13.02 -5.65
N VAL A 10 34.94 14.35 -5.49
CA VAL A 10 33.87 14.98 -4.71
C VAL A 10 32.49 14.70 -5.31
N CYS A 11 32.33 14.81 -6.63
CA CYS A 11 31.08 14.46 -7.30
C CYS A 11 30.71 12.99 -7.11
N VAL A 12 31.68 12.07 -7.20
CA VAL A 12 31.44 10.63 -6.98
C VAL A 12 30.99 10.37 -5.54
N VAL A 13 31.63 10.98 -4.54
CA VAL A 13 31.23 10.83 -3.13
C VAL A 13 29.83 11.41 -2.87
N LEU A 14 29.49 12.57 -3.45
CA LEU A 14 28.15 13.16 -3.32
C LEU A 14 27.06 12.30 -3.97
N VAL A 15 27.34 11.73 -5.14
CA VAL A 15 26.43 10.79 -5.82
C VAL A 15 26.27 9.52 -5.00
N LEU A 16 27.35 8.97 -4.45
CA LEU A 16 27.28 7.78 -3.59
C LEU A 16 26.54 8.07 -2.28
N PHE A 17 26.69 9.26 -1.70
CA PHE A 17 25.95 9.66 -0.49
C PHE A 17 24.47 9.86 -0.78
N PHE A 18 24.12 10.42 -1.94
CA PHE A 18 22.74 10.57 -2.40
C PHE A 18 22.09 9.20 -2.70
N VAL A 19 22.80 8.31 -3.39
CA VAL A 19 22.36 6.92 -3.65
C VAL A 19 22.24 6.15 -2.34
N PHE A 20 23.18 6.30 -1.41
CA PHE A 20 23.09 5.73 -0.06
C PHE A 20 21.82 6.24 0.62
N TRP A 21 21.56 7.54 0.63
CA TRP A 21 20.34 8.11 1.20
C TRP A 21 19.04 7.57 0.55
N LEU A 22 19.05 7.33 -0.76
CA LEU A 22 17.94 6.71 -1.49
C LEU A 22 17.72 5.23 -1.15
N LEU A 23 18.73 4.54 -0.61
CA LEU A 23 18.68 3.12 -0.26
C LEU A 23 18.20 2.85 1.19
N PHE A 24 18.00 3.88 2.02
CA PHE A 24 17.62 3.75 3.46
C PHE A 24 16.17 4.14 3.81
N SER A 25 15.23 4.12 2.87
CA SER A 25 13.81 4.25 3.26
C SER A 25 13.24 2.88 3.65
N THR A 26 13.62 2.35 4.82
CA THR A 26 12.86 1.24 5.42
C THR A 26 11.58 1.82 5.99
N GLN A 27 10.53 1.88 5.17
CA GLN A 27 9.21 2.17 5.67
C GLN A 27 8.77 0.96 6.51
N ASN A 28 8.53 1.18 7.81
CA ASN A 28 7.87 0.19 8.65
C ASN A 28 6.42 0.10 8.19
N THR A 29 6.17 -0.74 7.19
CA THR A 29 4.85 -0.95 6.61
C THR A 29 4.20 -2.17 7.23
N GLY A 30 2.94 -2.03 7.65
CA GLY A 30 2.10 -3.16 8.01
C GLY A 30 1.42 -3.79 6.82
N GLU A 31 0.63 -4.82 7.11
CA GLU A 31 -0.17 -5.55 6.16
C GLU A 31 -1.55 -5.88 6.74
N THR A 32 -2.51 -6.14 5.85
CA THR A 32 -3.81 -6.69 6.24
C THR A 32 -4.30 -7.72 5.26
N PHE A 33 -4.88 -8.79 5.79
CA PHE A 33 -5.60 -9.79 5.03
C PHE A 33 -7.06 -9.37 4.86
N LEU A 34 -7.55 -9.37 3.63
CA LEU A 34 -8.93 -9.11 3.23
C LEU A 34 -9.51 -10.38 2.59
N SER A 35 -10.77 -10.67 2.89
CA SER A 35 -11.52 -11.76 2.27
C SER A 35 -12.98 -11.36 2.11
N TRP A 36 -13.60 -11.74 1.00
CA TRP A 36 -15.01 -11.46 0.70
C TRP A 36 -15.69 -12.66 0.07
N ASN A 37 -17.02 -12.63 0.03
CA ASN A 37 -17.80 -13.65 -0.67
C ASN A 37 -17.78 -13.40 -2.17
N ALA A 38 -17.76 -14.47 -2.96
CA ALA A 38 -17.87 -14.37 -4.41
C ALA A 38 -19.22 -13.76 -4.79
N SER A 39 -19.17 -12.76 -5.67
CA SER A 39 -20.36 -12.18 -6.31
C SER A 39 -20.98 -13.16 -7.32
N GLU A 40 -22.29 -13.04 -7.53
CA GLU A 40 -23.03 -13.84 -8.50
C GLU A 40 -23.02 -13.21 -9.89
N GLY A 41 -23.09 -14.04 -10.94
CA GLY A 41 -23.17 -13.60 -12.35
C GLY A 41 -21.88 -13.75 -13.13
N ASP A 42 -21.72 -12.96 -14.20
CA ASP A 42 -20.50 -12.92 -15.01
C ASP A 42 -19.42 -12.11 -14.29
N ILE A 43 -18.52 -12.79 -13.58
CA ILE A 43 -17.41 -12.18 -12.85
C ILE A 43 -16.11 -12.39 -13.66
N GLY A 44 -15.58 -11.28 -14.17
CA GLY A 44 -14.25 -11.19 -14.77
C GLY A 44 -13.14 -10.90 -13.77
N GLY A 45 -13.49 -10.46 -12.55
CA GLY A 45 -12.58 -10.29 -11.42
C GLY A 45 -13.07 -9.28 -10.39
N TYR A 46 -12.18 -8.92 -9.47
CA TYR A 46 -12.41 -7.99 -8.37
C TYR A 46 -11.35 -6.91 -8.32
N ARG A 47 -11.73 -5.76 -7.78
CA ARG A 47 -10.81 -4.68 -7.44
C ARG A 47 -11.03 -4.25 -6.00
N VAL A 48 -9.94 -4.20 -5.24
CA VAL A 48 -9.93 -3.71 -3.86
C VAL A 48 -9.59 -2.24 -3.89
N TYR A 49 -10.39 -1.43 -3.21
CA TYR A 49 -10.20 0.00 -3.03
C TYR A 49 -9.87 0.28 -1.57
N TYR A 50 -8.95 1.20 -1.32
CA TYR A 50 -8.53 1.53 0.04
C TYR A 50 -8.04 2.96 0.19
N GLY A 51 -8.01 3.44 1.43
CA GLY A 51 -7.49 4.75 1.77
C GLY A 51 -7.51 5.02 3.27
N THR A 52 -6.89 6.12 3.69
CA THR A 52 -6.86 6.58 5.09
C THR A 52 -8.07 7.45 5.46
N SER A 53 -8.97 7.68 4.49
CA SER A 53 -10.25 8.38 4.67
C SER A 53 -11.39 7.49 4.19
N PRO A 54 -12.59 7.62 4.80
CA PRO A 54 -13.81 6.98 4.29
C PRO A 54 -14.08 7.40 2.85
N ARG A 55 -14.76 6.53 2.09
CA ARG A 55 -15.13 6.84 0.70
C ARG A 55 -16.11 7.99 0.57
N THR A 56 -15.96 8.75 -0.50
CA THR A 56 -16.88 9.86 -0.83
C THR A 56 -18.11 9.42 -1.63
N ASP A 57 -18.05 8.27 -2.30
CA ASP A 57 -19.04 7.86 -3.30
C ASP A 57 -19.49 6.40 -3.15
N SER A 58 -20.70 6.13 -3.64
CA SER A 58 -21.33 4.81 -3.58
C SER A 58 -20.83 3.83 -4.64
N CYS A 59 -20.37 4.34 -5.78
CA CYS A 59 -19.91 3.58 -6.94
C CYS A 59 -18.68 4.29 -7.56
N PRO A 60 -17.92 3.66 -8.45
CA PRO A 60 -16.63 4.21 -8.87
C PRO A 60 -16.77 5.47 -9.75
N GLN A 61 -16.51 6.64 -9.18
CA GLN A 61 -15.49 7.60 -9.61
C GLN A 61 -15.29 8.60 -8.45
N GLY A 62 -14.06 8.72 -7.94
CA GLY A 62 -13.70 9.65 -6.84
C GLY A 62 -13.67 9.03 -5.43
N GLY A 63 -14.34 7.90 -5.22
CA GLY A 63 -14.55 7.30 -3.88
C GLY A 63 -13.30 7.02 -3.04
N TYR A 64 -12.24 6.45 -3.63
CA TYR A 64 -10.97 6.19 -2.94
C TYR A 64 -9.77 6.66 -3.78
N THR A 65 -8.66 6.96 -3.11
CA THR A 65 -7.41 7.35 -3.77
C THR A 65 -6.63 6.16 -4.33
N GLU A 66 -6.68 5.01 -3.65
CA GLU A 66 -5.89 3.83 -4.00
C GLU A 66 -6.77 2.64 -4.36
N ASN A 67 -6.30 1.83 -5.30
CA ASN A 67 -6.95 0.57 -5.66
C ASN A 67 -5.96 -0.45 -6.25
N VAL A 68 -6.34 -1.72 -6.21
CA VAL A 68 -5.59 -2.84 -6.78
C VAL A 68 -6.54 -3.84 -7.42
N ASP A 69 -6.27 -4.21 -8.68
CA ASP A 69 -6.95 -5.30 -9.37
C ASP A 69 -6.39 -6.64 -8.85
N VAL A 70 -7.27 -7.44 -8.26
CA VAL A 70 -6.89 -8.73 -7.64
C VAL A 70 -7.35 -9.92 -8.49
N GLY A 71 -7.87 -9.67 -9.68
CA GLY A 71 -8.39 -10.70 -10.59
C GLY A 71 -9.52 -11.50 -9.95
N ASN A 72 -9.56 -12.81 -10.21
CA ASN A 72 -10.63 -13.70 -9.73
C ASN A 72 -10.45 -14.17 -8.28
N ASN A 73 -9.52 -13.59 -7.52
CA ASN A 73 -9.32 -13.95 -6.13
C ASN A 73 -10.41 -13.32 -5.25
N THR A 74 -10.85 -14.05 -4.22
CA THR A 74 -11.78 -13.54 -3.19
C THR A 74 -11.08 -13.25 -1.87
N GLN A 75 -9.75 -13.26 -1.89
CA GLN A 75 -8.89 -12.95 -0.76
C GLN A 75 -7.62 -12.26 -1.25
N TYR A 76 -7.11 -11.32 -0.45
CA TYR A 76 -5.93 -10.56 -0.80
C TYR A 76 -5.22 -10.03 0.45
N THR A 77 -3.88 -10.17 0.49
CA THR A 77 -3.06 -9.52 1.51
C THR A 77 -2.55 -8.20 0.94
N LEU A 78 -3.03 -7.10 1.51
CA LEU A 78 -2.55 -5.77 1.18
C LEU A 78 -1.36 -5.42 2.07
N THR A 79 -0.21 -5.22 1.46
CA THR A 79 1.06 -4.85 2.13
C THR A 79 1.39 -3.38 1.86
N GLY A 80 2.39 -2.84 2.55
CA GLY A 80 2.86 -1.47 2.29
C GLY A 80 2.02 -0.40 2.98
N LEU A 81 1.20 -0.78 3.96
CA LEU A 81 0.33 0.13 4.70
C LEU A 81 1.11 0.82 5.83
N GLU A 82 0.77 2.06 6.14
CA GLU A 82 1.37 2.74 7.28
C GLU A 82 0.92 2.11 8.60
N ASN A 83 1.88 1.86 9.50
CA ASN A 83 1.58 1.39 10.83
C ASN A 83 0.98 2.49 11.71
N ASN A 84 0.12 2.08 12.65
CA ASN A 84 -0.73 2.89 13.51
C ASN A 84 -1.66 3.85 12.72
N THR A 85 -2.08 3.42 11.53
CA THR A 85 -3.00 4.17 10.66
C THR A 85 -4.27 3.35 10.43
N THR A 86 -5.43 3.99 10.53
CA THR A 86 -6.72 3.40 10.17
C THR A 86 -6.92 3.50 8.67
N TYR A 87 -7.16 2.35 8.05
CA TYR A 87 -7.52 2.26 6.64
C TYR A 87 -8.96 1.82 6.49
N TYR A 88 -9.59 2.30 5.42
CA TYR A 88 -10.93 1.96 4.96
C TYR A 88 -10.80 1.16 3.68
N PHE A 89 -11.65 0.15 3.50
CA PHE A 89 -11.58 -0.79 2.41
C PHE A 89 -12.98 -1.05 1.84
N SER A 90 -13.05 -1.17 0.52
CA SER A 90 -14.22 -1.68 -0.19
C SER A 90 -13.78 -2.54 -1.37
N VAL A 91 -14.65 -3.43 -1.81
CA VAL A 91 -14.40 -4.29 -2.98
C VAL A 91 -15.46 -4.03 -4.03
N THR A 92 -15.06 -4.04 -5.29
CA THR A 92 -15.96 -4.11 -6.44
C THR A 92 -15.70 -5.40 -7.20
N SER A 93 -16.73 -5.87 -7.90
CA SER A 93 -16.57 -6.89 -8.94
C SER A 93 -16.62 -6.21 -10.30
N TYR A 94 -16.01 -6.82 -11.31
CA TYR A 94 -16.17 -6.42 -12.70
C TYR A 94 -16.43 -7.63 -13.57
N ASN A 95 -17.18 -7.43 -14.65
CA ASN A 95 -17.47 -8.49 -15.62
C ASN A 95 -16.38 -8.62 -16.70
N SER A 96 -16.55 -9.56 -17.63
CA SER A 96 -15.64 -9.77 -18.76
C SER A 96 -15.40 -8.51 -19.63
N GLY A 97 -16.38 -7.59 -19.66
CA GLY A 97 -16.29 -6.28 -20.32
C GLY A 97 -15.64 -5.17 -19.48
N LYS A 98 -15.06 -5.48 -18.31
CA LYS A 98 -14.45 -4.54 -17.35
C LYS A 98 -15.43 -3.47 -16.84
N ILE A 99 -16.73 -3.75 -16.85
CA ILE A 99 -17.75 -2.90 -16.22
C ILE A 99 -17.78 -3.25 -14.73
N GLU A 100 -17.49 -2.27 -13.88
CA GLU A 100 -17.43 -2.42 -12.43
C GLU A 100 -18.81 -2.25 -11.76
N SER A 101 -19.02 -3.01 -10.70
CA SER A 101 -20.14 -2.82 -9.76
C SER A 101 -19.92 -1.59 -8.87
N CYS A 102 -20.97 -1.20 -8.13
CA CYS A 102 -20.79 -0.32 -6.98
C CYS A 102 -19.95 -1.00 -5.89
N PHE A 103 -19.42 -0.20 -4.97
CA PHE A 103 -18.62 -0.69 -3.85
C PHE A 103 -19.45 -1.60 -2.94
N SER A 104 -18.78 -2.56 -2.31
CA SER A 104 -19.29 -3.28 -1.15
C SER A 104 -19.58 -2.36 0.03
N GLU A 105 -20.04 -2.95 1.13
CA GLU A 105 -19.93 -2.29 2.44
C GLU A 105 -18.47 -1.89 2.70
N GLU A 106 -18.31 -0.70 3.27
CA GLU A 106 -17.00 -0.22 3.68
C GLU A 106 -16.65 -0.84 5.03
N VAL A 107 -15.44 -1.38 5.12
CA VAL A 107 -14.87 -1.88 6.37
C VAL A 107 -13.63 -1.07 6.73
N SER A 108 -13.34 -0.94 8.02
CA SER A 108 -12.13 -0.25 8.48
C SER A 108 -11.28 -1.13 9.37
N LYS A 109 -9.97 -0.88 9.37
CA LYS A 109 -9.01 -1.56 10.23
C LYS A 109 -7.82 -0.67 10.54
N GLU A 110 -7.45 -0.66 11.82
CA GLU A 110 -6.20 -0.06 12.27
C GLU A 110 -5.05 -1.05 12.00
N ILE A 111 -4.07 -0.61 11.22
CA ILE A 111 -2.86 -1.38 10.95
C ILE A 111 -1.92 -1.15 12.12
N SER A 112 -1.73 -2.15 12.98
CA SER A 112 -0.85 -2.01 14.14
C SER A 112 0.53 -2.60 13.86
N ILE A 113 1.55 -1.98 14.47
CA ILE A 113 2.89 -2.58 14.56
C ILE A 113 2.81 -3.98 15.16
N GLY A 114 3.44 -4.96 14.52
CA GLY A 114 3.51 -6.32 15.02
C GLY A 114 4.12 -6.33 16.42
N PHE A 115 3.67 -7.26 17.28
CA PHE A 115 4.22 -7.40 18.64
C PHE A 115 5.75 -7.54 18.62
N LYS A 116 6.30 -8.22 17.60
CA LYS A 116 7.74 -8.34 17.38
C LYS A 116 8.41 -6.99 17.12
N ASP A 117 7.83 -6.15 16.27
CA ASP A 117 8.36 -4.82 15.94
C ASP A 117 8.29 -3.87 17.15
N ARG A 118 7.23 -3.99 17.96
CA ARG A 118 7.10 -3.26 19.23
C ARG A 118 8.24 -3.59 20.19
N VAL A 119 8.61 -4.86 20.29
CA VAL A 119 9.68 -5.33 21.17
C VAL A 119 11.04 -4.87 20.65
N GLU A 120 11.31 -4.99 19.34
CA GLU A 120 12.56 -4.53 18.74
C GLU A 120 12.75 -3.01 18.88
N ASN A 121 11.69 -2.21 18.72
CA ASN A 121 11.72 -0.75 18.88
C ASN A 121 11.93 -0.31 20.35
N ILE A 122 11.55 -1.14 21.33
CA ILE A 122 11.83 -0.88 22.75
C ILE A 122 13.30 -1.20 23.08
N ILE A 123 13.84 -2.28 22.53
CA ILE A 123 15.21 -2.74 22.84
C ILE A 123 16.27 -1.86 22.19
N THR A 124 15.99 -1.25 21.03
CA THR A 124 16.95 -0.41 20.29
C THR A 124 16.99 1.06 20.72
N LYS A 125 16.11 1.48 21.65
CA LYS A 125 16.02 2.87 22.12
C LYS A 125 16.85 3.15 23.40
N TYR A 126 17.59 2.16 23.88
CA TYR A 126 18.49 2.25 25.04
C TYR A 126 19.84 1.60 24.71
#